data_AF-A0A7W7T7B0-F1
#
_entry.id   AF-A0A7W7T7B0-F1
#
_cell.length_a   1.000
_cell.length_b   1.000
_cell.length_c   1.000
_cell.angle_alpha   90.00
_cell.angle_beta   90.00
_cell.angle_gamma   90.00
#
_symmetry.space_group_name_H-M   'P 1'
#
loop_
_entity.id
_entity.type
_entity.pdbx_description
1 polymer ?
#
loop_
_entity_poly.entity_id
_entity_poly.type
_entity_poly.pdbx_seq_one_letter_code
_entity_poly.pdbx_strand_id
1 'polypeptide(L)'
;MVFRRIFGSGAPKGFAGVLERDENVLASAACGDEWLVATTLGLWLPGPRRVGWHLISKATWGSGALTVVEAVEDGTAGAAVLLRDLPAVRYPLATPGRVPEVVYARVTGAIRDRERNEELRAWFLRRKVPGRDGVVLHVRPDPDADVERVRRVAASVAEKLARP
;
A
#
# COMPACT_ATOMS: atom_id res chain seq x y z
N MET A 1 17.84 -13.20 16.22
CA MET A 1 17.10 -14.44 15.92
C MET A 1 17.25 -14.71 14.43
N VAL A 2 17.94 -15.79 14.07
CA VAL A 2 18.35 -16.11 12.69
C VAL A 2 17.16 -16.70 11.92
N PHE A 3 16.71 -16.05 10.86
CA PHE A 3 15.67 -16.60 9.98
C PHE A 3 16.28 -17.62 9.02
N ARG A 4 15.83 -18.87 9.18
CA ARG A 4 16.22 -20.03 8.38
C ARG A 4 15.61 -19.90 6.98
N ARG A 5 16.46 -19.67 5.98
CA ARG A 5 16.10 -19.63 4.56
C ARG A 5 15.80 -21.06 4.10
N ILE A 6 14.53 -21.40 3.96
CA ILE A 6 14.09 -22.67 3.37
C ILE A 6 13.87 -22.41 1.88
N PHE A 7 14.52 -23.21 1.03
CA PHE A 7 14.42 -23.13 -0.41
C PHE A 7 12.96 -23.31 -0.87
N GLY A 8 12.46 -22.31 -1.57
CA GLY A 8 11.06 -22.09 -1.94
C GLY A 8 10.77 -20.60 -1.80
N SER A 9 9.95 -20.02 -2.69
CA SER A 9 9.59 -18.59 -2.62
C SER A 9 8.89 -18.18 -1.32
N GLY A 10 8.56 -19.14 -0.45
CA GLY A 10 7.74 -18.97 0.74
C GLY A 10 6.24 -18.88 0.41
N ALA A 11 5.85 -18.96 -0.87
CA ALA A 11 4.47 -18.91 -1.30
C ALA A 11 3.71 -20.19 -0.91
N PRO A 12 2.43 -20.07 -0.53
CA PRO A 12 1.61 -21.23 -0.22
C PRO A 12 1.37 -22.09 -1.47
N LYS A 13 1.17 -23.40 -1.28
CA LYS A 13 0.85 -24.32 -2.37
C LYS A 13 -0.45 -23.88 -3.07
N GLY A 14 -0.43 -23.84 -4.40
CA GLY A 14 -1.57 -23.38 -5.20
C GLY A 14 -1.67 -21.87 -5.35
N PHE A 15 -0.69 -21.10 -4.85
CA PHE A 15 -0.58 -19.69 -5.21
C PHE A 15 -0.25 -19.54 -6.70
N ALA A 16 -1.09 -18.79 -7.42
CA ALA A 16 -1.00 -18.62 -8.86
C ALA A 16 -0.21 -17.36 -9.29
N GLY A 17 0.21 -16.51 -8.35
CA GLY A 17 1.01 -15.32 -8.66
C GLY A 17 2.49 -15.64 -8.90
N VAL A 18 3.16 -14.79 -9.67
CA VAL A 18 4.59 -14.89 -9.95
C VAL A 18 5.33 -13.85 -9.12
N LEU A 19 6.13 -14.30 -8.16
CA LEU A 19 6.94 -13.40 -7.33
C LEU A 19 8.16 -12.90 -8.11
N GLU A 20 8.51 -11.64 -7.89
CA GLU A 20 9.80 -11.11 -8.38
C GLU A 20 10.95 -11.85 -7.71
N ARG A 21 12.12 -11.86 -8.36
CA ARG A 21 13.33 -12.55 -7.85
C ARG A 21 13.69 -12.17 -6.41
N ASP A 22 13.49 -10.89 -6.05
CA ASP A 22 13.83 -10.32 -4.73
C ASP A 22 12.59 -10.11 -3.84
N GLU A 23 11.42 -10.62 -4.26
CA GLU A 23 10.19 -10.60 -3.50
C GLU A 23 10.10 -11.80 -2.56
N ASN A 24 9.98 -11.54 -1.26
CA ASN A 24 9.91 -12.58 -0.24
C ASN A 24 8.53 -12.58 0.41
N VAL A 25 7.94 -13.77 0.58
CA VAL A 25 6.68 -13.94 1.32
C VAL A 25 6.92 -13.76 2.82
N LEU A 26 6.04 -12.98 3.45
CA LEU A 26 6.09 -12.66 4.87
C LEU A 26 4.97 -13.34 5.65
N ALA A 27 3.79 -13.43 5.04
CA ALA A 27 2.62 -14.12 5.56
C ALA A 27 1.63 -14.44 4.42
N SER A 28 0.80 -15.46 4.61
CA SER A 28 -0.28 -15.80 3.70
C SER A 28 -1.50 -16.30 4.45
N ALA A 29 -2.68 -16.09 3.87
CA ALA A 29 -3.95 -16.61 4.37
C ALA A 29 -4.83 -17.04 3.20
N ALA A 30 -5.59 -18.12 3.39
CA ALA A 30 -6.56 -18.57 2.41
C ALA A 30 -7.77 -17.61 2.37
N CYS A 31 -8.23 -17.31 1.17
CA CYS A 31 -9.40 -16.46 0.87
C CYS A 31 -10.27 -17.19 -0.15
N GLY A 32 -11.19 -18.03 0.32
CA GLY A 32 -11.87 -19.02 -0.52
C GLY A 32 -10.86 -20.05 -1.04
N ASP A 33 -10.91 -20.33 -2.35
CA ASP A 33 -9.97 -21.22 -3.04
C ASP A 33 -8.68 -20.51 -3.49
N GLU A 34 -8.57 -19.21 -3.18
CA GLU A 34 -7.41 -18.38 -3.53
C GLU A 34 -6.61 -17.97 -2.30
N TRP A 35 -5.56 -17.18 -2.54
CA TRP A 35 -4.64 -16.75 -1.51
C TRP A 35 -4.53 -15.23 -1.44
N LEU A 36 -4.42 -14.75 -0.22
CA LEU A 36 -3.91 -13.43 0.07
C LEU A 36 -2.49 -13.58 0.62
N VAL A 37 -1.51 -12.96 -0.04
CA VAL A 37 -0.09 -13.15 0.25
C VAL A 37 0.60 -11.80 0.46
N ALA A 38 1.06 -11.55 1.68
CA ALA A 38 1.83 -10.36 2.02
C ALA A 38 3.32 -10.60 1.77
N THR A 39 3.96 -9.72 1.01
CA THR A 39 5.37 -9.85 0.61
C THR A 39 6.20 -8.62 0.97
N THR A 40 7.49 -8.64 0.65
CA THR A 40 8.36 -7.45 0.78
C THR A 40 7.93 -6.30 -0.13
N LEU A 41 7.27 -6.56 -1.26
CA LEU A 41 6.95 -5.56 -2.29
C LEU A 41 5.48 -5.12 -2.28
N GLY A 42 4.56 -5.98 -1.85
CA GLY A 42 3.15 -5.63 -1.82
C GLY A 42 2.26 -6.70 -1.19
N LEU A 43 0.96 -6.52 -1.37
CA LEU A 43 -0.06 -7.49 -1.03
C LEU A 43 -0.60 -8.10 -2.31
N TRP A 44 -0.46 -9.41 -2.45
CA TRP A 44 -1.18 -10.16 -3.48
C TRP A 44 -2.59 -10.45 -3.00
N LEU A 45 -3.55 -10.13 -3.86
CA LEU A 45 -4.98 -10.33 -3.67
C LEU A 45 -5.47 -11.46 -4.60
N PRO A 46 -6.65 -12.06 -4.32
CA PRO A 46 -7.33 -12.98 -5.24
C PRO A 46 -7.42 -12.42 -6.68
N GLY A 47 -7.44 -13.29 -7.68
CA GLY A 47 -7.22 -12.93 -9.09
C GLY A 47 -5.74 -12.70 -9.40
N PRO A 48 -4.85 -13.52 -8.81
CA PRO A 48 -3.53 -13.16 -8.27
C PRO A 48 -2.91 -11.86 -8.80
N ARG A 49 -3.30 -10.72 -8.22
CA ARG A 49 -2.72 -9.41 -8.56
C ARG A 49 -2.00 -8.80 -7.36
N ARG A 50 -0.87 -8.13 -7.59
CA ARG A 50 -0.10 -7.46 -6.55
C ARG A 50 -0.46 -5.98 -6.46
N VAL A 51 -0.80 -5.53 -5.26
CA VAL A 51 -0.91 -4.11 -4.91
C VAL A 51 0.33 -3.71 -4.14
N GLY A 52 1.07 -2.71 -4.64
CA GLY A 52 2.23 -2.18 -3.92
C GLY A 52 1.82 -1.57 -2.58
N TRP A 53 2.67 -1.70 -1.55
CA TRP A 53 2.34 -1.20 -0.20
C TRP A 53 2.00 0.30 -0.15
N HIS A 54 2.54 1.08 -1.07
CA HIS A 54 2.29 2.52 -1.22
C HIS A 54 0.92 2.86 -1.81
N LEU A 55 0.26 1.89 -2.45
CA LEU A 55 -1.09 1.98 -3.03
C LEU A 55 -2.16 1.34 -2.15
N ILE A 56 -1.80 0.86 -0.96
CA ILE A 56 -2.79 0.53 0.07
C ILE A 56 -2.98 1.78 0.93
N SER A 57 -4.13 2.44 0.76
CA SER A 57 -4.53 3.61 1.53
C SER A 57 -4.94 3.24 2.94
N LYS A 58 -5.67 2.13 3.08
CA LYS A 58 -6.14 1.63 4.37
C LYS A 58 -6.32 0.12 4.32
N ALA A 59 -5.99 -0.54 5.41
CA ALA A 59 -6.34 -1.93 5.64
C ALA A 59 -6.87 -2.07 7.06
N THR A 60 -8.02 -2.72 7.22
CA THR A 60 -8.62 -2.99 8.52
C THR A 60 -8.97 -4.46 8.64
N TRP A 61 -8.62 -5.06 9.76
CA TRP A 61 -9.01 -6.41 10.11
C TRP A 61 -10.22 -6.37 11.05
N GLY A 62 -11.26 -7.13 10.75
CA GLY A 62 -12.45 -7.20 11.58
C GLY A 62 -13.49 -8.19 11.06
N SER A 63 -14.20 -8.84 11.99
CA SER A 63 -15.26 -9.80 11.68
C SER A 63 -14.82 -10.90 10.70
N GLY A 64 -13.60 -11.44 10.89
CA GLY A 64 -13.06 -12.52 10.07
C GLY A 64 -12.63 -12.14 8.64
N ALA A 65 -12.50 -10.85 8.33
CA ALA A 65 -12.04 -10.41 7.02
C ALA A 65 -11.05 -9.25 7.09
N LEU A 66 -10.18 -9.19 6.08
CA LEU A 66 -9.36 -8.04 5.79
C LEU A 66 -10.09 -7.16 4.80
N THR A 67 -10.44 -5.94 5.20
CA THR A 67 -10.96 -4.92 4.29
C THR A 67 -9.81 -4.05 3.83
N VAL A 68 -9.63 -3.92 2.52
CA VAL A 68 -8.56 -3.14 1.90
C VAL A 68 -9.19 -2.00 1.09
N VAL A 69 -8.68 -0.79 1.29
CA VAL A 69 -8.91 0.37 0.44
C VAL A 69 -7.63 0.59 -0.33
N GLU A 70 -7.73 0.40 -1.64
CA GLU A 70 -6.64 0.64 -2.57
C GLU A 70 -6.66 2.09 -3.04
N ALA A 71 -5.54 2.58 -3.51
CA ALA A 71 -5.42 3.82 -4.24
C ALA A 71 -4.88 3.56 -5.63
N VAL A 72 -5.26 4.43 -6.56
CA VAL A 72 -4.66 4.56 -7.88
C VAL A 72 -3.91 5.88 -7.95
N GLU A 73 -2.83 5.90 -8.72
CA GLU A 73 -2.18 7.15 -9.10
C GLU A 73 -3.08 7.88 -10.11
N ASP A 74 -3.56 9.06 -9.75
CA ASP A 74 -4.50 9.89 -10.52
C ASP A 74 -3.77 11.12 -11.11
N GLY A 75 -2.52 10.90 -11.53
CA GLY A 75 -1.62 11.90 -12.11
C GLY A 75 -0.58 12.47 -11.14
N THR A 76 0.16 13.47 -11.61
CA THR A 76 1.29 14.07 -10.90
C THR A 76 1.19 15.59 -10.80
N ALA A 77 1.81 16.17 -9.78
CA ALA A 77 1.94 17.61 -9.59
C ALA A 77 3.40 17.93 -9.27
N GLY A 78 4.19 18.24 -10.31
CA GLY A 78 5.65 18.23 -10.19
C GLY A 78 6.13 16.82 -9.80
N ALA A 79 6.91 16.71 -8.72
CA ALA A 79 7.36 15.43 -8.17
C ALA A 79 6.35 14.77 -7.21
N ALA A 80 5.23 15.43 -6.89
CA ALA A 80 4.16 14.81 -6.10
C ALA A 80 3.32 13.87 -6.98
N VAL A 81 2.85 12.78 -6.38
CA VAL A 81 1.89 11.86 -6.99
C VAL A 81 0.52 12.07 -6.34
N LEU A 82 -0.50 12.32 -7.15
CA LEU A 82 -1.88 12.39 -6.68
C LEU A 82 -2.46 10.98 -6.59
N LEU A 83 -3.15 10.69 -5.49
CA LEU A 83 -3.81 9.41 -5.24
C LEU A 83 -5.32 9.61 -5.17
N ARG A 84 -6.04 8.63 -5.67
CA ARG A 84 -7.49 8.50 -5.48
C ARG A 84 -7.82 7.13 -4.92
N ASP A 85 -8.60 7.11 -3.84
CA ASP A 85 -9.04 5.86 -3.21
C ASP A 85 -10.07 5.14 -4.11
N LEU A 86 -9.93 3.83 -4.20
CA LEU A 86 -10.92 2.92 -4.77
C LEU A 86 -11.90 2.46 -3.68
N PRO A 87 -13.07 1.93 -4.05
CA PRO A 87 -14.00 1.33 -3.09
C PRO A 87 -13.32 0.27 -2.21
N ALA A 88 -13.74 0.19 -0.95
CA ALA A 88 -13.24 -0.82 -0.03
C ALA A 88 -13.64 -2.23 -0.48
N VAL A 89 -12.68 -3.14 -0.58
CA VAL A 89 -12.91 -4.55 -0.91
C VAL A 89 -12.65 -5.42 0.31
N ARG A 90 -13.55 -6.37 0.57
CA ARG A 90 -13.50 -7.26 1.74
C ARG A 90 -13.03 -8.65 1.33
N TYR A 91 -12.02 -9.15 2.02
CA TYR A 91 -11.41 -10.47 1.81
C TYR A 91 -11.62 -11.34 3.06
N PRO A 92 -12.63 -12.24 3.07
CA PRO A 92 -12.84 -13.17 4.17
C PRO A 92 -11.66 -14.14 4.31
N LEU A 93 -11.09 -14.24 5.51
CA LEU A 93 -9.96 -15.14 5.78
C LEU A 93 -10.37 -16.16 6.85
N ALA A 94 -10.50 -17.42 6.45
CA ALA A 94 -10.87 -18.50 7.36
C ALA A 94 -9.82 -18.70 8.46
N THR A 95 -8.54 -18.56 8.10
CA THR A 95 -7.41 -18.63 9.04
C THR A 95 -6.43 -17.52 8.71
N PRO A 96 -6.53 -16.34 9.35
CA PRO A 96 -5.76 -15.16 8.97
C PRO A 96 -4.27 -15.24 9.31
N GLY A 97 -3.89 -16.09 10.27
CA GLY A 97 -2.50 -16.19 10.74
C GLY A 97 -1.91 -14.82 11.08
N ARG A 98 -0.73 -14.53 10.52
CA ARG A 98 -0.02 -13.25 10.71
C ARG A 98 -0.33 -12.18 9.66
N VAL A 99 -1.22 -12.46 8.71
CA VAL A 99 -1.54 -11.51 7.62
C VAL A 99 -1.96 -10.14 8.18
N PRO A 100 -2.90 -10.03 9.14
CA PRO A 100 -3.32 -8.72 9.65
C PRO A 100 -2.17 -7.90 10.25
N GLU A 101 -1.32 -8.53 11.06
CA GLU A 101 -0.14 -7.93 11.68
C GLU A 101 0.85 -7.41 10.63
N VAL A 102 1.19 -8.25 9.65
CA VAL A 102 2.14 -7.92 8.58
C VAL A 102 1.61 -6.80 7.70
N VAL A 103 0.35 -6.86 7.29
CA VAL A 103 -0.30 -5.82 6.48
C VAL A 103 -0.29 -4.50 7.24
N TYR A 104 -0.69 -4.50 8.52
CA TYR A 104 -0.66 -3.30 9.35
C TYR A 104 0.75 -2.70 9.44
N ALA A 105 1.75 -3.53 9.74
CA ALA A 105 3.15 -3.10 9.86
C ALA A 105 3.69 -2.53 8.54
N ARG A 106 3.32 -3.11 7.40
CA ARG A 106 3.78 -2.64 6.07
C ARG A 106 3.11 -1.35 5.63
N VAL A 107 1.78 -1.25 5.79
CA VAL A 107 1.02 -0.06 5.44
C VAL A 107 1.45 1.14 6.27
N THR A 108 1.66 0.95 7.58
CA THR A 108 2.07 2.01 8.50
C THR A 108 3.57 2.32 8.41
N GLY A 109 4.43 1.30 8.37
CA GLY A 109 5.90 1.45 8.37
C GLY A 109 6.49 2.08 7.11
N ALA A 110 5.74 2.11 6.00
CA ALA A 110 6.14 2.81 4.78
C ALA A 110 5.97 4.34 4.87
N ILE A 111 5.19 4.84 5.83
CA ILE A 111 4.91 6.27 6.01
C ILE A 111 6.00 6.87 6.89
N ARG A 112 6.78 7.80 6.33
CA ARG A 112 7.77 8.58 7.09
C ARG A 112 7.10 9.69 7.86
N ASP A 113 6.13 10.33 7.22
CA ASP A 113 5.37 11.43 7.78
C ASP A 113 4.02 11.55 7.08
N ARG A 114 3.03 12.06 7.80
CA ARG A 114 1.70 12.33 7.26
C ARG A 114 1.17 13.63 7.85
N GLU A 115 0.60 14.45 7.01
CA GLU A 115 -0.06 15.68 7.40
C GLU A 115 -1.45 15.72 6.77
N ARG A 116 -2.43 16.08 7.59
CA ARG A 116 -3.78 16.36 7.11
C ARG A 116 -3.89 17.87 6.94
N ASN A 117 -4.16 18.30 5.72
CA ASN A 117 -4.50 19.69 5.44
C ASN A 117 -6.02 19.84 5.40
N GLU A 118 -6.60 20.45 6.44
CA GLU A 118 -8.06 20.59 6.54
C GLU A 118 -8.63 21.62 5.56
N GLU A 119 -7.87 22.67 5.23
CA GLU A 119 -8.30 23.68 4.25
C GLU A 119 -8.38 23.13 2.83
N LEU A 120 -7.50 22.20 2.49
CA LEU A 120 -7.45 21.51 1.20
C LEU A 120 -8.23 20.20 1.21
N ARG A 121 -8.70 19.74 2.38
CA ARG A 121 -9.34 18.44 2.58
C ARG A 121 -8.52 17.32 1.93
N ALA A 122 -7.22 17.29 2.22
CA ALA A 122 -6.30 16.36 1.59
C ALA A 122 -5.26 15.85 2.58
N TRP A 123 -4.82 14.62 2.37
CA TRP A 123 -3.66 14.06 3.06
C TRP A 123 -2.41 14.24 2.22
N PHE A 124 -1.34 14.68 2.87
CA PHE A 124 0.01 14.74 2.33
C PHE A 124 0.83 13.67 3.04
N LEU A 125 1.29 12.66 2.30
CA LEU A 125 1.99 11.50 2.84
C LEU A 125 3.39 11.43 2.23
N ARG A 126 4.41 11.45 3.08
CA ARG A 126 5.79 11.18 2.68
C ARG A 126 6.05 9.70 2.89
N ARG A 127 6.20 8.92 1.80
CA ARG A 127 6.34 7.45 1.88
C ARG A 127 7.59 6.93 1.18
N LYS A 128 8.16 5.86 1.71
CA LYS A 128 9.15 5.05 0.99
C LYS A 128 8.43 4.12 0.03
N VAL A 129 8.88 4.07 -1.22
CA VAL A 129 8.35 3.17 -2.24
C VAL A 129 9.41 2.11 -2.53
N PRO A 130 9.10 0.80 -2.38
CA PRO A 130 10.03 -0.26 -2.76
C PRO A 130 10.50 -0.07 -4.21
N GLY A 131 11.82 -0.13 -4.44
CA GLY A 131 12.41 0.06 -5.76
C GLY A 131 12.58 1.51 -6.21
N ARG A 132 12.24 2.51 -5.39
CA ARG A 132 12.55 3.92 -5.63
C ARG A 132 13.45 4.48 -4.55
N ASP A 133 14.44 5.26 -4.97
CA ASP A 133 15.31 5.98 -4.04
C ASP A 133 14.58 7.16 -3.39
N GLY A 134 14.89 7.40 -2.12
CA GLY A 134 14.33 8.52 -1.37
C GLY A 134 12.89 8.32 -0.89
N VAL A 135 12.17 9.43 -0.80
CA VAL A 135 10.80 9.50 -0.27
C VAL A 135 9.94 10.22 -1.30
N VAL A 136 8.79 9.64 -1.62
CA VAL A 136 7.82 10.22 -2.55
C VAL A 136 6.75 10.95 -1.75
N LEU A 137 6.38 12.15 -2.21
CA LEU A 137 5.21 12.87 -1.71
C LEU A 137 3.96 12.34 -2.44
N HIS A 138 3.13 11.60 -1.73
CA HIS A 138 1.80 11.22 -2.19
C HIS A 138 0.78 12.18 -1.61
N VAL A 139 -0.16 12.65 -2.43
CA VAL A 139 -1.23 13.55 -2.00
C VAL A 139 -2.56 12.91 -2.32
N ARG A 140 -3.40 12.71 -1.32
CA ARG A 140 -4.72 12.11 -1.46
C ARG A 140 -5.80 13.13 -1.11
N PRO A 141 -6.43 13.77 -2.11
CA PRO A 141 -7.62 14.58 -1.88
C PRO A 141 -8.76 13.71 -1.34
N ASP A 142 -9.62 14.30 -0.51
CA ASP A 142 -10.92 13.70 -0.21
C ASP A 142 -11.86 13.82 -1.43
N PRO A 143 -12.95 13.03 -1.50
CA PRO A 143 -13.83 13.01 -2.68
C PRO A 143 -14.46 14.36 -3.06
N ASP A 144 -14.58 15.29 -2.12
CA ASP A 144 -15.18 16.61 -2.29
C ASP A 144 -14.17 17.77 -2.27
N ALA A 145 -12.88 17.47 -2.34
CA ALA A 145 -11.83 18.48 -2.37
C ALA A 145 -11.72 19.20 -3.74
N ASP A 146 -11.28 20.46 -3.73
CA ASP A 146 -10.85 21.17 -4.95
C ASP A 146 -9.49 20.59 -5.41
N VAL A 147 -9.56 19.60 -6.30
CA VAL A 147 -8.40 18.86 -6.79
C VAL A 147 -7.38 19.78 -7.47
N GLU A 148 -7.82 20.81 -8.19
CA GLU A 148 -6.90 21.73 -8.88
C GLU A 148 -6.14 22.61 -7.89
N ARG A 149 -6.80 23.07 -6.81
CA ARG A 149 -6.11 23.77 -5.72
C ARG A 149 -5.14 22.85 -5.00
N VAL A 150 -5.52 21.60 -4.73
CA VAL A 150 -4.64 20.58 -4.12
C VAL A 150 -3.41 20.37 -5.01
N ARG A 151 -3.59 20.23 -6.32
CA ARG A 151 -2.52 20.01 -7.31
C ARG A 151 -1.49 21.14 -7.29
N ARG A 152 -1.94 22.41 -7.29
CA ARG A 152 -1.05 23.58 -7.21
C ARG A 152 -0.23 23.59 -5.91
N VAL A 153 -0.86 23.31 -4.77
CA VAL A 153 -0.13 23.28 -3.49
C VAL A 153 0.82 22.09 -3.41
N ALA A 154 0.40 20.92 -3.89
CA ALA A 154 1.23 19.72 -3.94
C ALA A 154 2.52 19.93 -4.74
N ALA A 155 2.43 20.59 -5.89
CA ALA A 155 3.61 20.95 -6.68
C ALA A 155 4.58 21.85 -5.88
N SER A 156 4.09 22.89 -5.21
CA SER A 156 4.92 23.77 -4.39
C SER A 156 5.56 23.05 -3.19
N VAL A 157 4.83 22.15 -2.53
CA VAL A 157 5.36 21.35 -1.42
C VAL A 157 6.45 20.39 -1.91
N ALA A 158 6.23 19.72 -3.04
CA ALA A 158 7.22 18.84 -3.64
C ALA A 158 8.51 19.58 -4.02
N GLU A 159 8.41 20.78 -4.60
CA GLU A 159 9.57 21.62 -4.92
C GLU A 159 10.37 22.02 -3.67
N LYS A 160 9.69 22.32 -2.56
CA LYS A 160 10.36 22.65 -1.29
C LYS A 160 11.10 21.45 -0.71
N LEU A 161 10.50 20.25 -0.80
CA LEU A 161 11.12 19.01 -0.33
C LEU A 161 12.33 18.57 -1.16
N ALA A 162 12.41 18.99 -2.42
CA ALA A 162 13.52 18.68 -3.32
C ALA A 162 14.74 19.60 -3.13
N ARG A 163 14.60 20.71 -2.39
CA ARG A 163 15.73 21.62 -2.09
C ARG A 163 16.51 21.06 -0.89
N PRO A 164 17.85 20.95 -0.99
CA PRO A 164 18.72 20.41 0.06
C PRO A 164 18.78 21.28 1.32
#